data_AF-A0A1G3LXF5-F1
#
_entry.id   AF-A0A1G3LXF5-F1
#
_cell.length_a   1.000
_cell.length_b   1.000
_cell.length_c   1.000
_cell.angle_alpha   90.00
_cell.angle_beta   90.00
_cell.angle_gamma   90.00
#
_symmetry.space_group_name_H-M   'P 1'
#
loop_
_entity.id
_entity.type
_entity.pdbx_description
1 polymer ?
#
loop_
_entity_poly.entity_id
_entity_poly.type
_entity_poly.pdbx_seq_one_letter_code
_entity_poly.pdbx_strand_id
1 'polypeptide(L)'
;MLSADQKLATAWLATNSKVGIAFKPYLVEFKGGTAISFYKDGKVQSGTLATEQQLVKSIALNGGDPAFEKISAGTVVRFDKDGFVLDY
;
A
#
# COMPACT_ATOMS: atom_id res chain seq x y z
N MET A 1 -9.65 17.86 -12.72
CA MET A 1 -8.25 17.69 -13.16
C MET A 1 -7.49 17.08 -11.99
N LEU A 2 -6.94 15.88 -12.14
CA LEU A 2 -5.98 15.33 -11.18
C LEU A 2 -4.71 16.17 -11.32
N SER A 3 -4.17 16.70 -10.22
CA SER A 3 -2.94 17.50 -10.23
C SER A 3 -1.81 16.71 -10.89
N ALA A 4 -0.96 17.39 -11.67
CA ALA A 4 0.19 16.81 -12.39
C ALA A 4 1.17 16.02 -11.48
N ASP A 5 1.02 16.13 -10.16
CA ASP A 5 1.86 15.50 -9.15
C ASP A 5 1.27 14.19 -8.55
N GLN A 6 0.05 13.79 -8.92
CA GLN A 6 -0.54 12.53 -8.45
C GLN A 6 -0.20 11.38 -9.40
N LYS A 7 0.88 10.65 -9.09
CA LYS A 7 1.11 9.31 -9.67
C LYS A 7 0.39 8.29 -8.79
N LEU A 8 -0.85 7.95 -9.14
CA LEU A 8 -1.57 6.83 -8.56
C LEU A 8 -0.82 5.54 -8.93
N ALA A 9 -0.11 4.95 -7.97
CA ALA A 9 0.42 3.60 -8.14
C ALA A 9 -0.62 2.62 -7.60
N THR A 10 -1.28 1.88 -8.49
CA THR A 10 -2.16 0.78 -8.09
C THR A 10 -1.29 -0.37 -7.60
N ALA A 11 -1.05 -0.46 -6.29
CA ALA A 11 -0.47 -1.67 -5.72
C ALA A 11 -1.52 -2.78 -5.86
N TRP A 12 -1.28 -3.74 -6.74
CA TRP A 12 -2.07 -4.97 -6.78
C TRP A 12 -1.73 -5.76 -5.52
N LEU A 13 -2.58 -5.62 -4.49
CA LEU A 13 -2.53 -6.45 -3.29
C LEU A 13 -2.90 -7.88 -3.71
N ALA A 14 -1.88 -8.71 -3.94
CA ALA A 14 -2.08 -10.10 -4.30
C ALA A 14 -2.46 -10.86 -3.02
N THR A 15 -3.75 -11.08 -2.80
CA THR A 15 -4.16 -12.06 -1.80
C THR A 15 -4.11 -13.44 -2.44
N ASN A 16 -3.16 -14.26 -1.99
CA ASN A 16 -3.05 -15.66 -2.39
C ASN A 16 -4.08 -16.53 -1.62
N SER A 17 -5.36 -16.14 -1.63
CA SER A 17 -6.42 -16.76 -0.83
C SER A 17 -7.37 -17.62 -1.67
N LYS A 18 -7.44 -18.93 -1.35
CA LYS A 18 -8.42 -19.89 -1.90
C LYS A 18 -9.84 -19.71 -1.37
N VAL A 19 -10.11 -18.68 -0.57
CA VAL A 19 -11.43 -18.41 0.01
C VAL A 19 -11.79 -16.98 -0.35
N GLY A 20 -12.88 -16.81 -1.10
CA GLY A 20 -13.29 -15.56 -1.72
C GLY A 20 -13.63 -14.46 -0.72
N ILE A 21 -12.65 -13.65 -0.37
CA ILE A 21 -12.84 -12.29 0.11
C ILE A 21 -12.01 -11.38 -0.80
N ALA A 22 -12.71 -10.79 -1.77
CA ALA A 22 -12.18 -9.78 -2.65
C ALA A 22 -11.85 -8.54 -1.80
N PHE A 23 -10.60 -8.41 -1.36
CA PHE A 23 -10.13 -7.15 -0.83
C PHE A 23 -10.21 -6.13 -1.95
N LYS A 24 -10.98 -5.05 -1.73
CA LYS A 24 -10.93 -3.92 -2.65
C LYS A 24 -9.47 -3.46 -2.74
N PRO A 25 -8.92 -3.26 -3.94
CA PRO A 25 -7.57 -2.73 -4.08
C PRO A 25 -7.48 -1.43 -3.26
N TYR A 26 -6.54 -1.38 -2.31
CA TYR A 26 -6.33 -0.22 -1.48
C TYR A 26 -5.42 0.74 -2.23
N LEU A 27 -5.92 1.94 -2.54
CA LEU A 27 -5.16 2.92 -3.29
C LEU A 27 -4.20 3.64 -2.35
N VAL A 28 -2.91 3.61 -2.67
CA VAL A 28 -1.87 4.35 -1.94
C VAL A 28 -1.45 5.55 -2.78
N GLU A 29 -1.42 6.73 -2.16
CA GLU A 29 -1.08 7.98 -2.84
C GLU A 29 0.37 8.33 -2.50
N PHE A 30 1.25 8.23 -3.50
CA PHE A 30 2.65 8.59 -3.33
C PHE A 30 2.93 10.01 -3.80
N LYS A 31 3.86 10.66 -3.11
CA LYS A 31 4.29 12.03 -3.41
C LYS A 31 5.00 12.07 -4.76
N GLY A 32 4.47 12.86 -5.69
CA GLY A 32 5.12 13.18 -6.96
C GLY A 32 6.56 13.68 -6.77
N GLY A 33 7.44 13.36 -7.72
CA GLY A 33 8.86 13.75 -7.65
C GLY A 33 9.71 12.93 -6.67
N THR A 34 9.14 11.95 -5.97
CA THR A 34 9.89 11.00 -5.12
C THR A 34 9.99 9.63 -5.79
N ALA A 35 11.02 8.86 -5.44
CA ALA A 35 11.21 7.52 -5.98
C ALA A 35 10.19 6.54 -5.38
N ILE A 36 9.62 5.69 -6.24
CA ILE A 36 8.85 4.52 -5.83
C ILE A 36 9.67 3.29 -6.23
N SER A 37 9.93 2.40 -5.28
CA SER A 37 10.60 1.13 -5.54
C SER A 37 9.58 0.03 -5.73
N PHE A 38 9.87 -0.90 -6.62
CA PHE A 38 9.00 -2.03 -6.93
C PHE A 38 9.77 -3.34 -6.76
N TYR A 39 9.07 -4.37 -6.32
CA TYR A 39 9.51 -5.75 -6.45
C TYR A 39 9.55 -6.15 -7.94
N LYS A 40 10.27 -7.24 -8.24
CA LYS A 40 10.41 -7.76 -9.61
C LYS A 40 9.08 -8.13 -10.27
N ASP A 41 8.06 -8.44 -9.48
CA ASP A 41 6.70 -8.76 -9.92
C ASP A 41 5.81 -7.53 -10.11
N GLY A 42 6.38 -6.32 -9.98
CA GLY A 42 5.68 -5.05 -10.21
C GLY A 42 4.89 -4.53 -9.01
N LYS A 43 4.91 -5.21 -7.86
CA LYS A 43 4.30 -4.69 -6.63
C LYS A 43 5.14 -3.59 -6.01
N VAL A 44 4.50 -2.63 -5.34
CA VAL A 44 5.21 -1.56 -4.65
C VAL A 44 5.98 -2.13 -3.46
N GLN A 45 7.26 -1.79 -3.37
CA GLN A 45 8.12 -2.12 -2.24
C GLN A 45 8.25 -0.94 -1.27
N SER A 46 8.34 0.29 -1.76
CA SER A 46 8.42 1.48 -0.90
C SER A 46 8.13 2.78 -1.66
N GLY A 47 7.75 3.82 -0.93
CA GLY A 47 7.60 5.18 -1.45
C GLY A 47 7.24 6.20 -0.37
N THR A 48 7.33 7.49 -0.71
CA THR A 48 6.94 8.58 0.19
C THR A 48 5.44 8.87 0.06
N LEU A 49 4.69 8.88 1.16
CA LEU A 49 3.25 9.18 1.12
C LEU A 49 2.97 10.65 0.79
N ALA A 50 1.99 10.89 -0.09
CA ALA A 50 1.54 12.24 -0.43
C ALA A 50 0.67 12.86 0.67
N THR A 51 -0.13 12.03 1.33
CA THR A 51 -1.10 12.41 2.36
C THR A 51 -1.00 11.46 3.55
N GLU A 52 -1.65 11.82 4.67
CA GLU A 52 -1.83 10.87 5.75
C GLU A 52 -2.81 9.77 5.30
N GLN A 53 -2.45 8.51 5.50
CA GLN A 53 -3.26 7.38 5.05
C GLN A 53 -3.35 6.29 6.12
N GLN A 54 -4.48 5.58 6.16
CA GLN A 54 -4.60 4.32 6.91
C GLN A 54 -4.17 3.16 6.01
N LEU A 55 -3.05 2.52 6.33
CA LEU A 55 -2.47 1.43 5.54
C LEU A 55 -2.60 0.10 6.29
N VAL A 56 -2.75 -0.99 5.54
CA VAL A 56 -2.94 -2.33 6.14
C VAL A 56 -1.61 -2.86 6.65
N LYS A 57 -1.56 -3.26 7.93
CA LYS A 57 -0.39 -3.85 8.58
C LYS A 57 -0.45 -5.37 8.66
N SER A 58 -1.64 -5.93 8.83
CA SER A 58 -1.83 -7.39 8.89
C SER A 58 -3.30 -7.78 8.75
N ILE A 59 -3.57 -9.03 8.40
CA ILE A 59 -4.90 -9.64 8.43
C ILE A 59 -4.85 -10.85 9.36
N ALA A 60 -5.86 -10.99 10.23
CA ALA A 60 -5.96 -12.17 11.07
C ALA A 60 -6.20 -13.43 10.22
N LEU A 61 -5.48 -14.52 10.51
CA LEU A 61 -5.49 -15.78 9.74
C LEU A 61 -6.89 -16.40 9.54
N ASN A 62 -7.86 -16.05 10.40
CA ASN A 62 -9.21 -16.60 10.37
C ASN A 62 -10.25 -15.64 9.76
N GLY A 63 -9.82 -14.67 8.95
CA GLY A 63 -10.74 -13.73 8.27
C GLY A 63 -11.28 -12.63 9.18
N GLY A 64 -10.50 -12.23 10.19
CA GLY A 64 -10.82 -11.07 11.02
C GLY A 64 -10.55 -9.73 10.33
N ASP A 65 -10.95 -8.64 10.98
CA ASP A 65 -10.72 -7.30 10.48
C ASP A 65 -9.23 -7.02 10.26
N PRO A 66 -8.85 -6.35 9.15
CA PRO A 66 -7.47 -5.96 8.95
C PRO A 66 -7.02 -5.00 10.06
N ALA A 67 -5.79 -5.16 10.52
CA ALA A 67 -5.13 -4.16 11.33
C ALA A 67 -4.63 -3.04 10.42
N PHE A 68 -4.96 -1.80 10.77
CA PHE A 68 -4.53 -0.61 10.05
C PHE A 68 -3.57 0.23 10.88
N GLU A 69 -2.70 0.94 10.19
CA GLU A 69 -1.78 1.91 10.77
C GLU A 69 -1.95 3.26 10.10
N LYS A 70 -2.11 4.31 10.90
CA LYS A 70 -2.24 5.68 10.41
C LYS A 70 -0.85 6.27 10.26
N ILE A 71 -0.44 6.55 9.03
CA ILE A 71 0.91 7.02 8.71
C ILE A 71 0.81 8.41 8.08
N SER A 72 1.57 9.36 8.63
CA SER A 72 1.54 10.76 8.20
C SER A 72 2.14 10.97 6.81
N ALA A 73 1.68 12.02 6.13
CA ALA A 73 2.24 12.47 4.86
C ALA A 73 3.75 12.73 4.95
N GLY A 74 4.49 12.50 3.86
CA GLY A 74 5.94 12.72 3.81
C GLY A 74 6.78 11.58 4.41
N THR A 75 6.14 10.58 5.01
CA THR A 75 6.81 9.38 5.52
C THR A 75 7.16 8.42 4.39
N VAL A 76 8.35 7.81 4.45
CA VAL A 76 8.74 6.73 3.53
C VAL A 76 8.27 5.41 4.14
N VAL A 77 7.30 4.76 3.51
CA VAL A 77 6.78 3.46 3.98
C VAL A 77 7.36 2.33 3.15
N ARG A 78 7.61 1.18 3.77
CA ARG A 78 7.97 -0.08 3.11
C ARG A 78 6.87 -1.11 3.24
N PHE A 79 6.62 -1.84 2.16
CA PHE A 79 5.65 -2.92 2.10
C PHE A 79 6.33 -4.26 1.87
N ASP A 80 5.75 -5.33 2.40
CA ASP A 80 6.13 -6.70 2.03
C ASP A 80 5.58 -7.09 0.64
N LYS A 81 5.81 -8.33 0.21
CA LYS A 81 5.39 -8.81 -1.12
C LYS A 81 3.88 -9.05 -1.24
N ASP A 82 3.15 -9.00 -0.14
CA ASP A 82 1.69 -9.11 -0.10
C ASP A 82 1.04 -7.73 0.03
N GLY A 83 1.85 -6.70 0.30
CA GLY A 83 1.48 -5.30 0.36
C GLY A 83 1.12 -4.79 1.76
N PHE A 84 1.53 -5.51 2.81
CA PHE A 84 1.40 -5.06 4.19
C PHE A 84 2.56 -4.16 4.60
N VAL A 85 2.29 -3.17 5.46
CA VAL A 85 3.32 -2.29 6.02
C VAL A 85 4.33 -3.08 6.85
N LEU A 86 5.62 -2.90 6.54
CA LEU A 86 6.75 -3.45 7.29
C LEU A 86 7.32 -2.43 8.29
N ASP A 87 7.71 -1.25 7.80
CA ASP A 87 8.30 -0.14 8.56
C ASP A 87 8.06 1.21 7.86
N TYR A 88 8.26 2.32 8.60
CA TYR A 88 8.10 3.70 8.14
C TYR A 88 8.76 4.72 9.08
#